data_AF-A0A0A7GGU7-F1
#
_entry.id   AF-A0A0A7GGU7-F1
#
_cell.length_a   1.000
_cell.length_b   1.000
_cell.length_c   1.000
_cell.angle_alpha   90.00
_cell.angle_beta   90.00
_cell.angle_gamma   90.00
#
_symmetry.space_group_name_H-M   'P 1'
#
loop_
_entity.id
_entity.type
_entity.pdbx_description
1 polymer ?
#
loop_
_entity_poly.entity_id
_entity_poly.type
_entity_poly.pdbx_seq_one_letter_code
_entity_poly.pdbx_strand_id
1 'polypeptide(L)'
;MLAFAIIVGGIGVVQQFFVPVWLKNEESMHYFEVKKEFEKLDEKIIEAANYGSSVLNVYLDTNYPKYPFLITPSKASSSIKIERIGEMESSLLSRKINITAFVLEPRYHYMNVPPETMILGEYFSGGSDIGGMDLYQNGKMTLLIFESDEKTISGNAKLVLDGFGEYRVKSDAWFNISVKEGYEWYIEHLASVLSEKGLSPTVGDKWINFTVSPDTEILMYFAGSELNNSNEPAPVKYTLGSFNLTDSDGSSTTLSDGSAVTVDLTSTGDLKSSPSFYITGTTVPNAAIKVNITYDTGEGTISQSFTWYSDSNGVFQLPIVPPTAHEANSNTIANIRLTFPDGSTTDYTINFVFKNKGHERDD
;
A
#
# COMPACT_ATOMS: atom_id res chain seq x y z
N MET A 1 35.08 2.43 55.46
CA MET A 1 35.64 2.98 54.21
C MET A 1 36.06 1.89 53.22
N LEU A 2 36.83 0.88 53.62
CA LEU A 2 37.32 -0.17 52.70
C LEU A 2 36.21 -0.89 51.90
N ALA A 3 35.13 -1.31 52.57
CA ALA A 3 34.00 -1.96 51.90
C ALA A 3 33.34 -1.08 50.83
N PHE A 4 33.22 0.24 51.07
CA PHE A 4 32.67 1.18 50.11
C PHE A 4 33.58 1.35 48.89
N ALA A 5 34.90 1.41 49.11
CA ALA A 5 35.88 1.46 48.02
C ALA A 5 35.84 0.20 47.14
N ILE A 6 35.65 -0.98 47.74
CA ILE A 6 35.46 -2.24 46.99
C ILE A 6 34.18 -2.20 46.15
N ILE A 7 33.08 -1.69 46.70
CA ILE A 7 31.80 -1.56 45.97
C ILE A 7 31.95 -0.59 44.79
N VAL A 8 32.52 0.59 45.01
CA VAL A 8 32.74 1.60 43.95
C VAL A 8 33.70 1.06 42.89
N GLY A 9 34.77 0.38 43.28
CA GLY A 9 35.69 -0.28 42.36
C GLY A 9 35.00 -1.36 41.51
N GLY A 10 34.13 -2.16 42.13
CA GLY A 10 33.30 -3.15 41.44
C GLY A 10 32.36 -2.51 40.41
N ILE A 11 31.69 -1.41 40.79
CA ILE A 11 30.84 -0.62 39.87
C ILE A 11 31.66 -0.12 38.68
N GLY A 12 32.87 0.38 38.90
CA GLY A 12 33.76 0.85 37.83
C GLY A 12 34.12 -0.25 36.82
N VAL A 13 34.43 -1.46 37.30
CA VAL A 13 34.71 -2.62 36.42
C VAL A 13 33.46 -3.00 35.63
N VAL A 14 32.28 -3.04 36.26
CA VAL A 14 31.01 -3.32 35.58
C VAL A 14 30.73 -2.27 34.50
N GLN A 15 30.90 -0.99 34.84
CA GLN A 15 30.70 0.15 33.93
C GLN A 15 31.63 0.09 32.71
N GLN A 16 32.88 -0.33 32.89
CA GLN A 16 33.87 -0.33 31.81
C GLN A 16 33.71 -1.53 30.86
N PHE A 17 33.44 -2.72 31.39
CA PHE A 17 33.49 -3.96 30.60
C PHE A 17 32.12 -4.50 30.21
N PHE A 18 31.12 -4.38 31.09
CA PHE A 18 29.83 -5.03 30.89
C PHE A 18 28.80 -4.10 30.25
N VAL A 19 28.74 -2.83 30.68
CA VAL A 19 27.78 -1.86 30.12
C VAL A 19 27.91 -1.72 28.60
N PRO A 20 29.10 -1.55 27.99
CA PRO A 20 29.21 -1.46 26.53
C PRO A 20 28.74 -2.71 25.81
N VAL A 21 28.97 -3.90 26.38
CA VAL A 21 28.53 -5.18 25.80
C VAL A 21 27.01 -5.30 25.84
N TRP A 22 26.39 -4.95 26.96
CA TRP A 22 24.93 -4.94 27.09
C TRP A 22 24.31 -3.94 26.14
N LEU A 23 24.80 -2.70 26.09
CA LEU A 23 24.26 -1.67 25.21
C LEU A 23 24.47 -2.01 23.73
N LYS A 24 25.60 -2.63 23.36
CA LYS A 24 25.82 -3.16 22.01
C LYS A 24 24.79 -4.23 21.63
N ASN A 25 24.39 -5.08 22.58
CA ASN A 25 23.33 -6.07 22.33
C ASN A 25 21.98 -5.39 22.07
N GLU A 26 21.64 -4.38 22.87
CA GLU A 26 20.41 -3.58 22.67
C GLU A 26 20.41 -2.85 21.31
N GLU A 27 21.54 -2.24 20.92
CA GLU A 27 21.69 -1.62 19.60
C GLU A 27 21.54 -2.64 18.46
N SER A 28 22.04 -3.86 18.65
CA SER A 28 21.94 -4.91 17.64
C SER A 28 20.50 -5.38 17.47
N MET A 29 19.77 -5.56 18.58
CA MET A 29 18.36 -5.93 18.54
C MET A 29 17.54 -4.83 17.87
N HIS A 30 17.73 -3.58 18.28
CA HIS A 30 17.08 -2.44 17.65
C HIS A 30 17.40 -2.34 16.16
N TYR A 31 18.66 -2.54 15.76
CA TYR A 31 19.06 -2.56 14.36
C TYR A 31 18.29 -3.59 13.55
N PHE A 32 18.18 -4.83 14.04
CA PHE A 32 17.44 -5.88 13.32
C PHE A 32 15.95 -5.57 13.21
N GLU A 33 15.35 -4.92 14.22
CA GLU A 33 13.96 -4.46 14.15
C GLU A 33 13.79 -3.37 13.09
N VAL A 34 14.64 -2.33 13.11
CA VAL A 34 14.59 -1.25 12.12
C VAL A 34 14.85 -1.77 10.72
N LYS A 35 15.87 -2.62 10.56
CA LYS A 35 16.18 -3.26 9.27
C LYS A 35 14.98 -4.05 8.75
N LYS A 36 14.37 -4.89 9.59
CA LYS A 36 13.19 -5.67 9.19
C LYS A 36 12.01 -4.79 8.79
N GLU A 37 11.76 -3.67 9.46
CA GLU A 37 10.70 -2.73 9.04
C GLU A 37 11.09 -1.98 7.76
N PHE A 38 12.36 -1.60 7.61
CA PHE A 38 12.88 -0.96 6.41
C PHE A 38 12.84 -1.88 5.18
N GLU A 39 13.09 -3.18 5.37
CA GLU A 39 12.96 -4.21 4.33
C GLU A 39 11.53 -4.37 3.82
N LYS A 40 10.50 -3.94 4.57
CA LYS A 40 9.09 -3.95 4.08
C LYS A 40 8.74 -2.73 3.25
N LEU A 41 9.69 -1.82 3.05
CA LEU A 41 9.41 -0.56 2.37
C LEU A 41 8.93 -0.84 0.93
N ASP A 42 9.50 -1.82 0.24
CA ASP A 42 9.06 -2.30 -1.08
C ASP A 42 7.59 -2.79 -1.07
N GLU A 43 7.20 -3.60 -0.09
CA GLU A 43 5.83 -4.07 0.08
C GLU A 43 4.89 -2.88 0.29
N LYS A 44 5.28 -1.92 1.13
CA LYS A 44 4.48 -0.71 1.41
C LYS A 44 4.36 0.19 0.19
N ILE A 45 5.38 0.21 -0.66
CA ILE A 45 5.30 0.87 -1.93
C ILE A 45 4.28 0.17 -2.82
N ILE A 46 4.38 -1.14 -2.99
CA ILE A 46 3.45 -1.92 -3.81
C ILE A 46 2.03 -1.79 -3.27
N GLU A 47 1.88 -1.67 -1.96
CA GLU A 47 0.60 -1.35 -1.32
C GLU A 47 0.13 0.05 -1.71
N ALA A 48 0.95 1.09 -1.58
CA ALA A 48 0.59 2.45 -1.98
C ALA A 48 0.22 2.56 -3.47
N ALA A 49 0.98 1.86 -4.30
CA ALA A 49 0.73 1.62 -5.71
C ALA A 49 -0.66 1.04 -6.00
N ASN A 50 -1.03 -0.02 -5.29
CA ASN A 50 -2.26 -0.76 -5.54
C ASN A 50 -3.49 -0.13 -4.87
N TYR A 51 -3.30 0.57 -3.75
CA TYR A 51 -4.38 1.06 -2.88
C TYR A 51 -4.38 2.59 -2.72
N GLY A 52 -3.54 3.31 -3.49
CA GLY A 52 -3.44 4.76 -3.51
C GLY A 52 -2.55 5.35 -2.41
N SER A 53 -2.52 4.74 -1.22
CA SER A 53 -1.58 5.13 -0.16
C SER A 53 -1.19 3.97 0.74
N SER A 54 -0.01 4.05 1.37
CA SER A 54 0.41 3.14 2.43
C SER A 54 1.23 3.84 3.50
N VAL A 55 1.32 3.23 4.68
CA VAL A 55 2.03 3.76 5.85
C VAL A 55 3.05 2.76 6.36
N LEU A 56 4.30 3.20 6.45
CA LEU A 56 5.35 2.50 7.16
C LEU A 56 5.66 3.22 8.49
N ASN A 57 5.62 2.47 9.59
CA ASN A 57 6.03 2.98 10.90
C ASN A 57 7.44 2.46 11.18
N VAL A 58 8.42 3.37 11.29
CA VAL A 58 9.80 2.99 11.60
C VAL A 58 10.21 3.61 12.93
N TYR A 59 10.66 2.76 13.85
CA TYR A 59 11.14 3.18 15.17
C TYR A 59 12.64 3.41 15.13
N LEU A 60 13.08 4.63 14.83
CA LEU A 60 14.50 4.94 14.61
C LEU A 60 15.30 5.23 15.88
N ASP A 61 14.63 5.38 17.03
CA ASP A 61 15.26 5.71 18.31
C ASP A 61 15.48 4.49 19.22
N THR A 62 16.73 4.26 19.61
CA THR A 62 17.08 3.21 20.58
C THR A 62 16.75 3.64 22.01
N ASN A 63 16.01 2.80 22.73
CA ASN A 63 15.71 3.01 24.14
C ASN A 63 16.62 2.15 25.02
N TYR A 64 17.70 2.74 25.54
CA TYR A 64 18.59 2.01 26.44
C TYR A 64 17.92 1.71 27.79
N PRO A 65 18.08 0.48 28.31
CA PRO A 65 17.64 0.14 29.66
C PRO A 65 18.40 0.98 30.69
N LYS A 66 17.68 1.47 31.70
CA LYS A 66 18.28 2.23 32.80
C LYS A 66 18.77 1.27 33.89
N TYR A 67 20.07 1.24 34.10
CA TYR A 67 20.68 0.43 35.14
C TYR A 67 20.93 1.28 36.40
N PRO A 68 20.40 0.88 37.58
CA PRO A 68 20.69 1.59 38.83
C PRO A 68 22.20 1.67 39.09
N PHE A 69 22.67 2.85 39.51
CA PHE A 69 24.07 3.14 39.84
C PHE A 69 25.08 3.06 38.69
N LEU A 70 24.63 2.75 37.46
CA LEU A 70 25.46 2.78 36.26
C LEU A 70 25.07 3.97 35.38
N ILE A 71 26.03 4.45 34.60
CA ILE A 71 25.84 5.54 33.65
C ILE A 71 25.48 4.92 32.29
N THR A 72 24.29 5.25 31.80
CA THR A 72 23.82 4.89 30.46
C THR A 72 23.81 6.13 29.58
N PRO A 73 24.25 6.05 28.30
CA PRO A 73 24.21 7.18 27.40
C PRO A 73 22.76 7.61 27.10
N SER A 74 22.63 8.80 26.51
CA SER A 74 21.37 9.23 25.88
C SER A 74 21.01 8.28 24.73
N LYS A 75 19.77 8.36 24.24
CA LYS A 75 19.31 7.54 23.11
C LYS A 75 20.21 7.74 21.88
N ALA A 76 20.49 6.65 21.17
CA ALA A 76 20.98 6.68 19.81
C ALA A 76 19.79 6.86 18.85
N SER A 77 19.97 7.58 17.75
CA SER A 77 18.90 7.88 16.79
C SER A 77 19.41 7.69 15.37
N SER A 78 18.85 6.69 14.69
CA SER A 78 19.09 6.44 13.27
C SER A 78 18.27 7.41 12.41
N SER A 79 18.57 7.49 11.13
CA SER A 79 17.80 8.31 10.18
C SER A 79 17.55 7.58 8.88
N ILE A 80 16.42 7.84 8.24
CA ILE A 80 16.20 7.47 6.85
C ILE A 80 16.40 8.73 6.02
N LYS A 81 17.44 8.74 5.20
CA LYS A 81 17.71 9.81 4.25
C LYS A 81 17.02 9.46 2.93
N ILE A 82 16.29 10.42 2.39
CA ILE A 82 15.65 10.26 1.08
C ILE A 82 16.36 11.20 0.13
N GLU A 83 17.02 10.65 -0.88
CA GLU A 83 17.81 11.44 -1.79
C GLU A 83 17.60 11.05 -3.24
N ARG A 84 17.53 12.09 -4.07
CA ARG A 84 17.65 11.93 -5.52
C ARG A 84 19.06 11.46 -5.82
N ILE A 85 19.14 10.31 -6.47
CA ILE A 85 20.39 9.70 -6.90
C ILE A 85 20.56 9.73 -8.40
N GLY A 86 19.52 10.10 -9.16
CA GLY A 86 19.59 10.04 -10.61
C GLY A 86 18.36 10.56 -11.34
N GLU A 87 18.38 10.35 -12.65
CA GLU A 87 17.28 10.64 -13.56
C GLU A 87 17.12 9.50 -14.57
N MET A 88 15.88 9.17 -14.90
CA MET A 88 15.52 8.30 -16.01
C MET A 88 14.75 9.09 -17.07
N GLU A 89 15.14 8.89 -18.32
CA GLU A 89 14.45 9.38 -19.52
C GLU A 89 13.95 8.18 -20.33
N SER A 90 12.77 8.29 -20.92
CA SER A 90 12.18 7.22 -21.73
C SER A 90 11.40 7.79 -22.90
N SER A 91 11.37 7.07 -24.03
CA SER A 91 10.48 7.40 -25.16
C SER A 91 8.99 7.34 -24.82
N LEU A 92 8.61 6.64 -23.74
CA LEU A 92 7.22 6.50 -23.32
C LEU A 92 6.71 7.70 -22.55
N LEU A 93 7.61 8.56 -22.07
CA LEU A 93 7.30 9.64 -21.15
C LEU A 93 7.76 10.96 -21.72
N SER A 94 6.89 11.96 -21.67
CA SER A 94 7.23 13.32 -22.08
C SER A 94 8.09 14.07 -21.06
N ARG A 95 8.49 13.41 -19.97
CA ARG A 95 9.26 14.00 -18.88
C ARG A 95 10.34 13.04 -18.39
N LYS A 96 11.41 13.62 -17.86
CA LYS A 96 12.38 12.89 -17.05
C LYS A 96 11.79 12.57 -15.69
N ILE A 97 12.19 11.43 -15.14
CA ILE A 97 11.80 10.99 -13.82
C ILE A 97 13.00 10.93 -12.91
N ASN A 98 12.83 11.32 -11.64
CA ASN A 98 13.90 11.24 -10.65
C ASN A 98 14.06 9.81 -10.14
N ILE A 99 15.29 9.36 -9.97
CA ILE A 99 15.59 8.12 -9.26
C ILE A 99 15.91 8.48 -7.82
N THR A 100 15.18 7.87 -6.89
CA THR A 100 15.26 8.17 -5.45
C THR A 100 15.78 6.95 -4.71
N ALA A 101 16.73 7.16 -3.82
CA ALA A 101 17.18 6.16 -2.86
C ALA A 101 16.64 6.49 -1.46
N PHE A 102 16.21 5.46 -0.76
CA PHE A 102 16.02 5.49 0.69
C PHE A 102 17.25 4.90 1.33
N VAL A 103 17.91 5.67 2.18
CA VAL A 103 19.16 5.25 2.85
C VAL A 103 18.92 5.28 4.35
N LEU A 104 18.80 4.10 4.95
CA LEU A 104 18.84 3.95 6.39
C LEU A 104 20.29 4.14 6.85
N GLU A 105 20.51 5.18 7.65
CA GLU A 105 21.79 5.52 8.29
C GLU A 105 21.72 5.16 9.78
N PRO A 106 22.22 3.99 10.20
CA PRO A 106 22.25 3.62 11.60
C PRO A 106 23.29 4.46 12.34
N ARG A 107 22.91 5.12 13.45
CA ARG A 107 23.83 5.94 14.26
C ARG A 107 23.85 5.46 15.71
N TYR A 108 24.64 4.43 15.94
CA TYR A 108 24.79 3.78 17.25
C TYR A 108 26.05 4.23 17.99
N HIS A 109 26.08 4.08 19.31
CA HIS A 109 27.23 4.45 20.14
C HIS A 109 28.27 3.33 20.21
N TYR A 110 27.85 2.06 20.16
CA TYR A 110 28.71 0.89 20.36
C TYR A 110 28.76 -0.06 19.14
N MET A 111 27.93 0.19 18.13
CA MET A 111 27.96 -0.49 16.84
C MET A 111 28.34 0.46 15.71
N ASN A 112 29.14 -0.05 14.76
CA ASN A 112 29.38 0.61 13.48
C ASN A 112 28.77 -0.26 12.39
N VAL A 113 27.58 0.13 11.93
CA VAL A 113 26.79 -0.64 10.97
C VAL A 113 26.77 0.13 9.65
N PRO A 114 27.04 -0.52 8.50
CA PRO A 114 26.97 0.17 7.21
C PRO A 114 25.54 0.65 6.93
N PRO A 115 25.38 1.68 6.09
CA PRO A 115 24.08 2.09 5.60
C PRO A 115 23.40 0.98 4.79
N GLU A 116 22.09 0.95 4.89
CA GLU A 116 21.21 0.08 4.13
C GLU A 116 20.44 0.95 3.14
N THR A 117 20.43 0.58 1.86
CA THR A 117 19.94 1.41 0.76
C THR A 117 18.88 0.66 -0.03
N MET A 118 17.77 1.32 -0.32
CA MET A 118 16.72 0.79 -1.20
C MET A 118 16.55 1.70 -2.41
N ILE A 119 16.61 1.12 -3.62
CA ILE A 119 16.48 1.81 -4.91
C ILE A 119 15.60 0.95 -5.82
N LEU A 120 14.54 1.52 -6.42
CA LEU A 120 13.63 0.81 -7.33
C LEU A 120 13.14 -0.56 -6.81
N GLY A 121 12.90 -0.72 -5.49
CA GLY A 121 12.46 -1.99 -4.90
C GLY A 121 13.57 -3.05 -4.74
N GLU A 122 14.82 -2.68 -5.02
CA GLU A 122 16.01 -3.48 -4.74
C GLU A 122 16.67 -3.01 -3.44
N TYR A 123 17.25 -3.94 -2.68
CA TYR A 123 17.79 -3.72 -1.35
C TYR A 123 19.29 -4.02 -1.29
N PHE A 124 20.06 -3.06 -0.77
CA PHE A 124 21.52 -3.07 -0.78
C PHE A 124 22.09 -2.81 0.61
N SER A 125 23.04 -3.63 1.05
CA SER A 125 23.81 -3.40 2.28
C SER A 125 25.22 -2.97 1.92
N GLY A 126 25.61 -1.73 2.24
CA GLY A 126 26.95 -1.23 1.93
C GLY A 126 27.31 -1.26 0.43
N GLY A 127 26.30 -1.14 -0.44
CA GLY A 127 26.46 -1.18 -1.90
C GLY A 127 26.48 -2.57 -2.54
N SER A 128 26.28 -3.64 -1.75
CA SER A 128 26.08 -4.99 -2.28
C SER A 128 24.60 -5.35 -2.29
N ASP A 129 24.09 -5.88 -3.40
CA ASP A 129 22.72 -6.41 -3.49
C ASP A 129 22.55 -7.59 -2.53
N ILE A 130 21.45 -7.57 -1.79
CA ILE A 130 21.07 -8.60 -0.82
C ILE A 130 19.64 -9.10 -1.02
N GLY A 131 18.94 -8.64 -2.07
CA GLY A 131 17.60 -9.07 -2.45
C GLY A 131 16.72 -7.93 -2.94
N GLY A 132 15.64 -8.25 -3.65
CA GLY A 132 14.74 -7.21 -4.16
C GLY A 132 13.65 -7.74 -5.09
N MET A 133 12.78 -6.82 -5.53
CA MET A 133 11.87 -7.09 -6.63
C MET A 133 12.64 -7.33 -7.92
N ASP A 134 12.28 -8.40 -8.64
CA ASP A 134 12.74 -8.60 -10.01
C ASP A 134 12.28 -7.41 -10.87
N LEU A 135 13.22 -6.57 -11.29
CA LEU A 135 12.98 -5.45 -12.21
C LEU A 135 12.35 -5.91 -13.53
N TYR A 136 12.49 -7.20 -13.88
CA TYR A 136 11.87 -7.80 -15.04
C TYR A 136 11.41 -9.24 -14.77
N GLN A 137 10.09 -9.47 -14.78
CA GLN A 137 9.49 -10.79 -14.58
C GLN A 137 8.30 -11.00 -15.52
N ASN A 138 8.26 -12.13 -16.23
CA ASN A 138 7.15 -12.50 -17.12
C ASN A 138 6.80 -11.45 -18.19
N GLY A 139 7.82 -10.77 -18.74
CA GLY A 139 7.59 -9.67 -19.68
C GLY A 139 7.05 -8.40 -19.01
N LYS A 140 7.08 -8.29 -17.68
CA LYS A 140 6.77 -7.07 -16.96
C LYS A 140 8.05 -6.45 -16.41
N MET A 141 8.36 -5.22 -16.78
CA MET A 141 9.38 -4.38 -16.17
C MET A 141 8.76 -3.62 -14.99
N THR A 142 9.37 -3.65 -13.81
CA THR A 142 8.90 -2.83 -12.69
C THR A 142 9.82 -1.64 -12.49
N LEU A 143 9.23 -0.46 -12.40
CA LEU A 143 9.89 0.82 -12.25
C LEU A 143 9.20 1.61 -11.13
N LEU A 144 9.74 1.54 -9.91
CA LEU A 144 9.16 2.25 -8.78
C LEU A 144 9.82 3.61 -8.56
N ILE A 145 9.11 4.72 -8.77
CA ILE A 145 9.61 6.06 -8.45
C ILE A 145 8.91 6.65 -7.24
N PHE A 146 9.74 7.13 -6.32
CA PHE A 146 9.34 7.75 -5.06
C PHE A 146 9.70 9.23 -5.03
N GLU A 147 8.83 9.99 -4.38
CA GLU A 147 8.92 11.41 -4.13
C GLU A 147 8.60 11.55 -2.65
N SER A 148 9.49 12.25 -1.97
CA SER A 148 9.32 12.64 -0.59
C SER A 148 9.71 14.10 -0.52
N ASP A 149 8.84 14.89 0.10
CA ASP A 149 9.12 16.29 0.42
C ASP A 149 10.15 16.41 1.56
N GLU A 150 10.33 15.34 2.33
CA GLU A 150 11.30 15.25 3.41
C GLU A 150 12.63 14.69 2.92
N LYS A 151 13.70 15.49 3.03
CA LYS A 151 15.08 15.06 2.72
C LYS A 151 15.65 14.07 3.72
N THR A 152 15.13 14.07 4.95
CA THR A 152 15.64 13.24 6.05
C THR A 152 14.55 13.06 7.09
N ILE A 153 14.31 11.81 7.47
CA ILE A 153 13.41 11.40 8.54
C ILE A 153 14.28 10.99 9.73
N SER A 154 14.09 11.62 10.88
CA SER A 154 14.82 11.32 12.12
C SER A 154 13.85 11.07 13.27
N GLY A 155 14.16 10.10 14.13
CA GLY A 155 13.29 9.68 15.22
C GLY A 155 12.07 8.89 14.75
N ASN A 156 11.17 8.55 15.68
CA ASN A 156 9.98 7.76 15.35
C ASN A 156 9.04 8.55 14.44
N ALA A 157 8.85 8.05 13.22
CA ALA A 157 8.12 8.75 12.18
C ALA A 157 7.23 7.81 11.37
N LYS A 158 6.24 8.41 10.70
CA LYS A 158 5.38 7.75 9.73
C LYS A 158 5.79 8.20 8.34
N LEU A 159 6.14 7.24 7.49
CA LEU A 159 6.33 7.49 6.07
C LEU A 159 5.00 7.20 5.37
N VAL A 160 4.46 8.20 4.67
CA VAL A 160 3.29 8.06 3.80
C VAL A 160 3.79 7.94 2.37
N LEU A 161 3.30 6.94 1.65
CA LEU A 161 3.66 6.64 0.27
C LEU A 161 2.41 6.77 -0.58
N ASP A 162 2.53 7.43 -1.74
CA ASP A 162 1.48 7.57 -2.75
C ASP A 162 1.89 6.87 -4.04
N GLY A 163 0.95 6.23 -4.73
CA GLY A 163 1.22 5.37 -5.89
C GLY A 163 0.61 5.85 -7.22
N PHE A 164 1.20 5.46 -8.35
CA PHE A 164 0.63 5.74 -9.67
C PHE A 164 0.94 4.68 -10.75
N GLY A 165 -0.05 3.85 -11.09
CA GLY A 165 -0.40 3.38 -12.45
C GLY A 165 0.53 2.46 -13.25
N GLU A 166 -0.01 1.32 -13.71
CA GLU A 166 0.64 0.43 -14.68
C GLU A 166 0.60 0.96 -16.13
N TYR A 167 1.63 0.66 -16.92
CA TYR A 167 1.71 1.03 -18.35
C TYR A 167 2.05 -0.19 -19.21
N ARG A 168 1.54 -0.21 -20.44
CA ARG A 168 1.88 -1.27 -21.40
C ARG A 168 2.64 -0.70 -22.60
N VAL A 169 3.77 -1.32 -22.93
CA VAL A 169 4.60 -0.93 -24.06
C VAL A 169 4.01 -1.48 -25.35
N LYS A 170 3.54 -0.59 -26.23
CA LYS A 170 2.93 -0.96 -27.51
C LYS A 170 3.91 -0.95 -28.70
N SER A 171 5.12 -0.42 -28.49
CA SER A 171 6.18 -0.29 -29.48
C SER A 171 7.53 -0.26 -28.77
N ASP A 172 8.63 -0.54 -29.46
CA ASP A 172 9.97 -0.42 -28.89
C ASP A 172 10.13 0.87 -28.09
N ALA A 173 10.60 0.71 -26.84
CA ALA A 173 10.79 1.81 -25.93
C ALA A 173 12.24 1.85 -25.45
N TRP A 174 12.86 3.02 -25.59
CA TRP A 174 14.20 3.23 -25.05
C TRP A 174 14.13 3.85 -23.66
N PHE A 175 15.12 3.51 -22.85
CA PHE A 175 15.33 3.98 -21.49
C PHE A 175 16.77 4.44 -21.35
N ASN A 176 16.96 5.60 -20.75
CA ASN A 176 18.25 6.16 -20.36
C ASN A 176 18.19 6.47 -18.88
N ILE A 177 19.03 5.80 -18.10
CA ILE A 177 19.15 5.98 -16.65
C ILE A 177 20.51 6.61 -16.39
N SER A 178 20.54 7.65 -15.57
CA SER A 178 21.76 8.31 -15.12
C SER A 178 21.75 8.47 -13.61
N VAL A 179 22.90 8.32 -12.97
CA VAL A 179 23.07 8.48 -11.52
C VAL A 179 24.13 9.53 -11.19
N LYS A 180 24.07 10.04 -9.96
CA LYS A 180 25.07 10.93 -9.37
C LYS A 180 26.29 10.15 -8.90
N GLU A 181 27.33 10.88 -8.55
CA GLU A 181 28.56 10.31 -7.98
C GLU A 181 28.31 9.56 -6.67
N GLY A 182 28.96 8.40 -6.51
CA GLY A 182 28.82 7.48 -5.37
C GLY A 182 27.78 6.36 -5.56
N TYR A 183 27.09 6.34 -6.71
CA TYR A 183 26.08 5.34 -7.08
C TYR A 183 26.44 4.58 -8.36
N GLU A 184 27.70 4.65 -8.81
CA GLU A 184 28.18 3.96 -10.01
C GLU A 184 27.97 2.44 -9.92
N TRP A 185 28.11 1.86 -8.71
CA TRP A 185 27.81 0.45 -8.43
C TRP A 185 26.38 0.04 -8.82
N TYR A 186 25.42 0.97 -8.75
CA TYR A 186 24.03 0.70 -9.13
C TYR A 186 23.88 0.53 -10.64
N ILE A 187 24.66 1.28 -11.43
CA ILE A 187 24.67 1.14 -12.89
C ILE A 187 25.24 -0.22 -13.31
N GLU A 188 26.29 -0.68 -12.64
CA GLU A 188 26.86 -2.01 -12.86
C GLU A 188 25.87 -3.12 -12.49
N HIS A 189 25.18 -2.97 -11.36
CA HIS A 189 24.11 -3.89 -10.93
C HIS A 189 23.00 -3.98 -11.97
N LEU A 190 22.43 -2.83 -12.38
CA LEU A 190 21.39 -2.77 -13.41
C LEU A 190 21.83 -3.43 -14.71
N ALA A 191 23.09 -3.21 -15.13
CA ALA A 191 23.61 -3.84 -16.34
C ALA A 191 23.63 -5.36 -16.24
N SER A 192 24.01 -5.92 -15.08
CA SER A 192 23.98 -7.36 -14.81
C SER A 192 22.56 -7.90 -14.91
N VAL A 193 21.63 -7.30 -14.16
CA VAL A 193 20.21 -7.72 -14.13
C VAL A 193 19.59 -7.66 -15.51
N LEU A 194 19.75 -6.56 -16.24
CA LEU A 194 19.19 -6.41 -17.59
C LEU A 194 19.78 -7.44 -18.56
N SER A 195 21.09 -7.72 -18.48
CA SER A 195 21.76 -8.71 -19.34
C SER A 195 21.28 -10.13 -19.06
N GLU A 196 21.10 -10.50 -17.78
CA GLU A 196 20.54 -11.80 -17.38
C GLU A 196 19.13 -12.03 -17.93
N LYS A 197 18.37 -10.94 -18.11
CA LYS A 197 17.01 -10.96 -18.67
C LYS A 197 16.99 -10.88 -20.20
N GLY A 198 18.15 -10.99 -20.85
CA GLY A 198 18.29 -11.04 -22.31
C GLY A 198 18.23 -9.68 -23.00
N LEU A 199 18.29 -8.58 -22.23
CA LEU A 199 18.43 -7.24 -22.79
C LEU A 199 19.90 -6.95 -23.09
N SER A 200 20.15 -5.98 -23.97
CA SER A 200 21.50 -5.56 -24.35
C SER A 200 21.76 -4.12 -23.89
N PRO A 201 22.01 -3.90 -22.58
CA PRO A 201 22.28 -2.56 -22.08
C PRO A 201 23.62 -2.03 -22.59
N THR A 202 23.68 -0.73 -22.88
CA THR A 202 24.91 0.02 -23.12
C THR A 202 25.24 0.81 -21.86
N VAL A 203 26.40 0.56 -21.28
CA VAL A 203 26.82 1.13 -19.99
C VAL A 203 27.90 2.19 -20.20
N GLY A 204 27.73 3.34 -19.56
CA GLY A 204 28.78 4.34 -19.34
C GLY A 204 29.09 4.50 -17.85
N ASP A 205 30.01 5.41 -17.53
CA ASP A 205 30.53 5.61 -16.16
C ASP A 205 29.42 5.86 -15.11
N LYS A 206 28.37 6.60 -15.47
CA LYS A 206 27.26 6.97 -14.57
C LYS A 206 25.90 6.85 -15.21
N TRP A 207 25.81 6.08 -16.29
CA TRP A 207 24.56 5.96 -17.05
C TRP A 207 24.45 4.61 -17.73
N ILE A 208 23.22 4.20 -18.02
CA ILE A 208 22.89 2.97 -18.73
C ILE A 208 21.72 3.22 -19.66
N ASN A 209 21.84 2.72 -20.89
CA ASN A 209 20.81 2.79 -21.92
C ASN A 209 20.37 1.39 -22.31
N PHE A 210 19.08 1.18 -22.49
CA PHE A 210 18.54 -0.09 -23.01
C PHE A 210 17.21 0.13 -23.73
N THR A 211 16.82 -0.85 -24.54
CA THR A 211 15.55 -0.86 -25.27
C THR A 211 14.77 -2.11 -24.89
N VAL A 212 13.46 -1.97 -24.71
CA VAL A 212 12.53 -3.08 -24.50
C VAL A 212 11.58 -3.19 -25.70
N SER A 213 11.32 -4.43 -26.10
CA SER A 213 10.44 -4.78 -27.21
C SER A 213 8.96 -4.59 -26.85
N PRO A 214 8.05 -4.54 -27.85
CA PRO A 214 6.61 -4.53 -27.63
C PRO A 214 6.21 -5.84 -26.92
N ASP A 215 5.12 -5.81 -26.16
CA ASP A 215 4.67 -6.88 -25.25
C ASP A 215 5.34 -6.93 -23.88
N THR A 216 6.15 -5.91 -23.57
CA THR A 216 6.60 -5.65 -22.21
C THR A 216 5.55 -4.83 -21.46
N GLU A 217 5.04 -5.31 -20.34
CA GLU A 217 4.31 -4.47 -19.38
C GLU A 217 5.33 -3.69 -18.56
N ILE A 218 5.07 -2.44 -18.24
CA ILE A 218 5.90 -1.65 -17.32
C ILE A 218 5.04 -1.21 -16.17
N LEU A 219 5.33 -1.74 -15.00
CA LEU A 219 4.78 -1.28 -13.75
C LEU A 219 5.55 -0.01 -13.35
N MET A 220 5.09 1.15 -13.80
CA MET A 220 5.65 2.42 -13.37
C MET A 220 4.96 2.82 -12.07
N TYR A 221 5.70 3.40 -11.14
CA TYR A 221 5.11 4.11 -10.02
C TYR A 221 5.67 5.50 -10.06
N PHE A 222 4.78 6.49 -10.10
CA PHE A 222 5.17 7.87 -9.97
C PHE A 222 4.85 8.31 -8.57
N ALA A 223 5.78 9.05 -8.03
CA ALA A 223 5.50 9.96 -6.96
C ALA A 223 5.70 11.36 -7.54
N GLY A 224 4.74 12.21 -7.22
CA GLY A 224 4.48 13.49 -7.85
C GLY A 224 3.87 14.43 -6.83
N SER A 225 4.57 15.47 -6.38
CA SER A 225 3.90 16.72 -6.03
C SER A 225 3.60 17.45 -7.33
N GLU A 226 2.41 18.04 -7.45
CA GLU A 226 2.11 18.92 -8.57
C GLU A 226 3.14 20.07 -8.63
N LEU A 227 4.14 19.95 -9.50
CA LEU A 227 4.77 21.11 -10.09
C LEU A 227 3.70 21.78 -10.95
N ASN A 228 3.05 22.79 -10.37
CA ASN A 228 2.24 23.82 -11.03
C ASN A 228 2.62 24.01 -12.50
N ASN A 229 2.05 23.20 -13.38
CA ASN A 229 2.07 23.35 -14.82
C ASN A 229 0.66 22.99 -15.26
N SER A 230 -0.01 24.03 -15.75
CA SER A 230 -1.44 24.19 -16.03
C SER A 230 -2.04 23.26 -17.08
N ASN A 231 -1.63 22.00 -17.13
CA ASN A 231 -2.23 20.96 -17.94
C ASN A 231 -2.65 19.82 -17.00
N GLU A 232 -3.70 20.07 -16.21
CA GLU A 232 -4.46 18.98 -15.58
C GLU A 232 -4.81 17.96 -16.68
N PRO A 233 -4.41 16.68 -16.56
CA PRO A 233 -5.10 15.65 -17.31
C PRO A 233 -6.56 15.73 -16.87
N ALA A 234 -7.46 15.98 -17.82
CA ALA A 234 -8.88 16.13 -17.54
C ALA A 234 -9.34 15.01 -16.59
N PRO A 235 -10.15 15.32 -15.56
CA PRO A 235 -10.67 14.31 -14.64
C PRO A 235 -11.25 13.18 -15.49
N VAL A 236 -10.76 11.97 -15.26
CA VAL A 236 -11.32 10.77 -15.88
C VAL A 236 -12.80 10.82 -15.57
N LYS A 237 -13.63 11.08 -16.59
CA LYS A 237 -15.08 11.05 -16.42
C LYS A 237 -15.45 9.63 -16.01
N TYR A 238 -15.72 9.44 -14.73
CA TYR A 238 -16.28 8.21 -14.18
C TYR A 238 -17.60 7.96 -14.89
N THR A 239 -17.61 6.98 -15.79
CA THR A 239 -18.86 6.47 -16.32
C THR A 239 -19.26 5.39 -15.33
N LEU A 240 -20.15 5.76 -14.38
CA LEU A 240 -20.82 4.81 -13.50
C LEU A 240 -21.46 3.74 -14.40
N GLY A 241 -20.83 2.56 -14.42
CA GLY A 241 -21.30 1.43 -15.21
C GLY A 241 -22.70 1.03 -14.78
N SER A 242 -23.43 0.42 -15.70
CA SER A 242 -24.70 -0.27 -15.45
C SER A 242 -24.58 -1.25 -14.28
N PHE A 243 -25.43 -1.12 -13.26
CA PHE A 243 -25.40 -1.96 -12.05
C PHE A 243 -26.22 -3.22 -12.28
N ASN A 244 -25.78 -4.41 -11.87
CA ASN A 244 -26.60 -5.62 -12.02
C ASN A 244 -26.95 -6.21 -10.66
N LEU A 245 -28.25 -6.40 -10.41
CA LEU A 245 -28.78 -7.21 -9.33
C LEU A 245 -28.96 -8.64 -9.84
N THR A 246 -28.22 -9.59 -9.31
CA THR A 246 -28.34 -11.01 -9.68
C THR A 246 -29.14 -11.76 -8.60
N ASP A 247 -30.23 -12.42 -9.00
CA ASP A 247 -31.01 -13.31 -8.12
C ASP A 247 -30.32 -14.68 -7.99
N SER A 248 -30.74 -15.45 -6.99
CA SER A 248 -30.32 -16.82 -6.69
C SER A 248 -30.48 -17.80 -7.87
N ASP A 249 -31.38 -17.53 -8.82
CA ASP A 249 -31.56 -18.32 -10.04
C ASP A 249 -30.59 -17.93 -11.17
N GLY A 250 -29.73 -16.92 -10.94
CA GLY A 250 -28.77 -16.39 -11.89
C GLY A 250 -29.35 -15.35 -12.87
N SER A 251 -30.64 -15.02 -12.77
CA SER A 251 -31.22 -13.90 -13.51
C SER A 251 -30.65 -12.58 -13.02
N SER A 252 -30.48 -11.60 -13.92
CA SER A 252 -29.94 -10.29 -13.55
C SER A 252 -30.82 -9.14 -14.05
N THR A 253 -30.96 -8.12 -13.22
CA THR A 253 -31.65 -6.86 -13.55
C THR A 253 -30.66 -5.72 -13.51
N THR A 254 -30.58 -4.95 -14.60
CA THR A 254 -29.71 -3.78 -14.67
C THR A 254 -30.37 -2.54 -14.07
N LEU A 255 -29.71 -1.93 -13.08
CA LEU A 255 -30.06 -0.70 -12.38
C LEU A 255 -29.25 0.48 -12.93
N SER A 256 -29.89 1.65 -13.05
CA SER A 256 -29.21 2.93 -13.26
C SER A 256 -29.12 3.70 -11.93
N ASP A 257 -28.25 4.69 -11.84
CA ASP A 257 -28.16 5.56 -10.65
C ASP A 257 -29.53 6.18 -10.29
N GLY A 258 -29.88 6.16 -9.00
CA GLY A 258 -31.18 6.60 -8.47
C GLY A 258 -32.37 5.70 -8.81
N SER A 259 -32.15 4.53 -9.42
CA SER A 259 -33.23 3.59 -9.76
C SER A 259 -33.76 2.86 -8.53
N ALA A 260 -35.08 2.64 -8.51
CA ALA A 260 -35.74 1.77 -7.56
C ALA A 260 -36.08 0.43 -8.23
N VAL A 261 -35.77 -0.70 -7.57
CA VAL A 261 -36.20 -2.04 -8.01
C VAL A 261 -36.99 -2.73 -6.91
N THR A 262 -38.02 -3.46 -7.32
CA THR A 262 -38.78 -4.34 -6.42
C THR A 262 -38.33 -5.78 -6.64
N VAL A 263 -37.96 -6.45 -5.55
CA VAL A 263 -37.61 -7.86 -5.51
C VAL A 263 -38.71 -8.60 -4.78
N ASP A 264 -39.42 -9.45 -5.50
CA ASP A 264 -40.52 -10.24 -4.95
C ASP A 264 -39.99 -11.57 -4.39
N LEU A 265 -39.93 -11.65 -3.06
CA LEU A 265 -39.52 -12.83 -2.30
C LEU A 265 -40.71 -13.66 -1.82
N THR A 266 -41.89 -13.49 -2.43
CA THR A 266 -43.09 -14.22 -2.00
C THR A 266 -43.09 -15.70 -2.38
N SER A 267 -42.33 -16.06 -3.42
CA SER A 267 -42.25 -17.42 -3.98
C SER A 267 -41.06 -18.24 -3.47
N THR A 268 -40.06 -17.60 -2.85
CA THR A 268 -38.90 -18.27 -2.24
C THR A 268 -39.32 -18.95 -0.95
N GLY A 269 -39.67 -20.24 -1.04
CA GLY A 269 -40.05 -21.06 0.11
C GLY A 269 -38.99 -21.03 1.21
N ASP A 270 -39.45 -20.91 2.46
CA ASP A 270 -38.67 -20.89 3.73
C ASP A 270 -37.26 -20.27 3.58
N LEU A 271 -37.13 -18.96 3.85
CA LEU A 271 -35.88 -18.15 3.85
C LEU A 271 -34.73 -18.67 4.75
N LYS A 272 -34.79 -19.93 5.23
CA LYS A 272 -33.70 -20.62 5.93
C LYS A 272 -32.44 -20.72 5.08
N SER A 273 -32.57 -20.77 3.75
CA SER A 273 -31.47 -20.51 2.82
C SER A 273 -31.54 -19.04 2.39
N SER A 274 -30.77 -18.17 3.06
CA SER A 274 -30.75 -16.73 2.78
C SER A 274 -30.47 -16.48 1.29
N PRO A 275 -31.39 -15.86 0.53
CA PRO A 275 -31.09 -15.45 -0.84
C PRO A 275 -29.93 -14.44 -0.79
N SER A 276 -28.88 -14.71 -1.57
CA SER A 276 -27.72 -13.81 -1.68
C SER A 276 -27.97 -12.83 -2.80
N PHE A 277 -28.30 -11.58 -2.47
CA PHE A 277 -28.33 -10.50 -3.45
C PHE A 277 -26.95 -9.88 -3.54
N TYR A 278 -26.55 -9.49 -4.74
CA TYR A 278 -25.30 -8.77 -4.96
C TYR A 278 -25.56 -7.50 -5.74
N ILE A 279 -24.91 -6.43 -5.31
CA ILE A 279 -24.72 -5.23 -6.12
C ILE A 279 -23.36 -5.37 -6.79
N THR A 280 -23.37 -5.44 -8.12
CA THR A 280 -22.14 -5.47 -8.93
C THR A 280 -21.97 -4.17 -9.69
N GLY A 281 -20.73 -3.74 -9.84
CA GLY A 281 -20.37 -2.55 -10.61
C GLY A 281 -18.88 -2.48 -10.90
N THR A 282 -18.48 -1.45 -11.64
CA THR A 282 -17.08 -1.15 -11.93
C THR A 282 -16.69 0.21 -11.37
N THR A 283 -15.46 0.30 -10.88
CA THR A 283 -14.82 1.52 -10.37
C THR A 283 -13.31 1.40 -10.60
N VAL A 284 -12.52 2.27 -9.99
CA VAL A 284 -11.05 2.15 -9.98
C VAL A 284 -10.64 0.83 -9.28
N PRO A 285 -9.65 0.08 -9.80
CA PRO A 285 -9.11 -1.10 -9.12
C PRO A 285 -8.84 -0.88 -7.63
N ASN A 286 -9.22 -1.86 -6.80
CA ASN A 286 -9.06 -1.85 -5.34
C ASN A 286 -9.63 -0.62 -4.60
N ALA A 287 -10.57 0.10 -5.20
CA ALA A 287 -11.18 1.28 -4.60
C ALA A 287 -11.91 0.93 -3.31
N ALA A 288 -11.62 1.67 -2.24
CA ALA A 288 -12.41 1.65 -1.01
C ALA A 288 -13.74 2.37 -1.24
N ILE A 289 -14.82 1.62 -1.26
CA ILE A 289 -16.19 2.09 -1.41
C ILE A 289 -16.81 2.12 -0.02
N LYS A 290 -17.19 3.31 0.48
CA LYS A 290 -17.97 3.39 1.72
C LYS A 290 -19.41 3.02 1.40
N VAL A 291 -19.92 2.03 2.10
CA VAL A 291 -21.27 1.49 1.91
C VAL A 291 -22.10 1.85 3.13
N ASN A 292 -23.21 2.54 2.90
CA ASN A 292 -24.23 2.78 3.92
C ASN A 292 -25.54 2.16 3.46
N ILE A 293 -26.08 1.22 4.23
CA ILE A 293 -27.35 0.56 3.96
C ILE A 293 -28.33 0.92 5.08
N THR A 294 -29.51 1.40 4.73
CA THR A 294 -30.60 1.66 5.68
C THR A 294 -31.85 0.91 5.24
N TYR A 295 -32.29 -0.03 6.07
CA TYR A 295 -33.52 -0.80 5.89
C TYR A 295 -34.66 -0.13 6.66
N ASP A 296 -35.75 0.21 5.97
CA ASP A 296 -37.03 0.57 6.54
C ASP A 296 -37.94 -0.67 6.54
N THR A 297 -38.17 -1.23 7.72
CA THR A 297 -38.97 -2.45 7.92
C THR A 297 -40.42 -2.14 8.27
N GLY A 298 -40.85 -0.88 8.19
CA GLY A 298 -42.17 -0.38 8.62
C GLY A 298 -42.44 -0.43 10.14
N GLU A 299 -41.71 -1.25 10.89
CA GLU A 299 -41.68 -1.23 12.36
C GLU A 299 -40.53 -0.38 12.92
N GLY A 300 -39.54 -0.07 12.08
CA GLY A 300 -38.39 0.75 12.43
C GLY A 300 -37.37 0.83 11.31
N THR A 301 -36.22 1.43 11.63
CA THR A 301 -35.10 1.59 10.69
C THR A 301 -33.84 0.89 11.23
N ILE A 302 -33.16 0.14 10.38
CA ILE A 302 -31.91 -0.54 10.68
C ILE A 302 -30.83 0.00 9.75
N SER A 303 -29.74 0.54 10.28
CA SER A 303 -28.63 1.06 9.48
C SER A 303 -27.35 0.25 9.67
N GLN A 304 -26.64 0.01 8.57
CA GLN A 304 -25.34 -0.64 8.53
C GLN A 304 -24.38 0.25 7.73
N SER A 305 -23.15 0.39 8.21
CA SER A 305 -22.09 1.15 7.54
C SER A 305 -20.80 0.34 7.57
N PHE A 306 -20.19 0.12 6.41
CA PHE A 306 -18.93 -0.59 6.27
C PHE A 306 -18.18 -0.13 5.01
N THR A 307 -16.93 -0.57 4.89
CA THR A 307 -16.11 -0.33 3.69
C THR A 307 -16.06 -1.61 2.87
N TRP A 308 -16.30 -1.50 1.57
CA TRP A 308 -16.14 -2.58 0.59
C TRP A 308 -15.03 -2.23 -0.39
N TYR A 309 -14.45 -3.22 -1.05
CA TYR A 309 -13.37 -3.03 -2.02
C TYR A 309 -13.74 -3.65 -3.36
N SER A 310 -13.43 -2.95 -4.45
CA SER A 310 -13.38 -3.59 -5.76
C SER A 310 -12.15 -4.49 -5.88
N ASP A 311 -12.16 -5.40 -6.84
CA ASP A 311 -11.01 -6.23 -7.17
C ASP A 311 -9.96 -5.46 -7.99
N SER A 312 -8.91 -6.17 -8.42
CA SER A 312 -7.82 -5.63 -9.23
C SER A 312 -8.25 -5.19 -10.64
N ASN A 313 -9.44 -5.59 -11.10
CA ASN A 313 -10.02 -5.15 -12.38
C ASN A 313 -11.01 -4.00 -12.18
N GLY A 314 -11.15 -3.49 -10.96
CA GLY A 314 -12.13 -2.46 -10.63
C GLY A 314 -13.56 -3.00 -10.50
N VAL A 315 -13.77 -4.32 -10.57
CA VAL A 315 -15.09 -4.93 -10.40
C VAL A 315 -15.35 -5.12 -8.92
N PHE A 316 -16.48 -4.64 -8.41
CA PHE A 316 -16.92 -4.98 -7.05
C PHE A 316 -18.19 -5.82 -7.10
N GLN A 317 -18.31 -6.72 -6.11
CA GLN A 317 -19.49 -7.52 -5.87
C GLN A 317 -19.86 -7.41 -4.38
N LEU A 318 -20.76 -6.49 -4.07
CA LEU A 318 -21.21 -6.17 -2.73
C LEU A 318 -22.40 -7.06 -2.34
N PRO A 319 -22.29 -7.96 -1.36
CA PRO A 319 -23.43 -8.73 -0.88
C PRO A 319 -24.41 -7.84 -0.12
N ILE A 320 -25.71 -7.97 -0.44
CA ILE A 320 -26.81 -7.34 0.29
C ILE A 320 -27.63 -8.47 0.92
N VAL A 321 -27.68 -8.47 2.25
CA VAL A 321 -28.48 -9.43 3.01
C VAL A 321 -29.72 -8.70 3.50
N PRO A 322 -30.94 -9.09 3.09
CA PRO A 322 -32.15 -8.51 3.64
C PRO A 322 -32.27 -8.86 5.14
N PRO A 323 -32.95 -8.03 5.96
CA PRO A 323 -33.25 -8.37 7.34
C PRO A 323 -34.01 -9.70 7.41
N THR A 324 -33.85 -10.44 8.50
CA THR A 324 -34.52 -11.73 8.61
C THR A 324 -36.04 -11.57 8.63
N ALA A 325 -36.79 -12.57 8.14
CA ALA A 325 -38.25 -12.51 8.04
C ALA A 325 -38.99 -12.32 9.38
N HIS A 326 -38.30 -12.48 10.53
CA HIS A 326 -38.84 -12.16 11.84
C HIS A 326 -38.79 -10.66 12.18
N GLU A 327 -37.99 -9.88 11.46
CA GLU A 327 -37.74 -8.45 11.65
C GLU A 327 -38.36 -7.60 10.52
N ALA A 328 -38.88 -8.26 9.48
CA ALA A 328 -39.42 -7.63 8.29
C ALA A 328 -40.95 -7.78 8.22
N ASN A 329 -41.65 -6.66 8.03
CA ASN A 329 -43.04 -6.64 7.58
C ASN A 329 -43.16 -7.16 6.12
N SER A 330 -44.37 -7.16 5.55
CA SER A 330 -44.59 -7.59 4.16
C SER A 330 -43.82 -6.78 3.10
N ASN A 331 -43.21 -5.63 3.47
CA ASN A 331 -42.52 -4.74 2.55
C ASN A 331 -41.38 -3.98 3.22
N THR A 332 -40.14 -4.40 3.01
CA THR A 332 -38.93 -3.74 3.54
C THR A 332 -38.18 -2.99 2.44
N ILE A 333 -37.85 -1.72 2.68
CA ILE A 333 -37.12 -0.88 1.72
C ILE A 333 -35.67 -0.72 2.17
N ALA A 334 -34.72 -1.17 1.36
CA ALA A 334 -33.30 -0.89 1.56
C ALA A 334 -32.86 0.30 0.72
N ASN A 335 -32.36 1.35 1.39
CA ASN A 335 -31.69 2.49 0.78
C ASN A 335 -30.18 2.30 0.91
N ILE A 336 -29.47 2.27 -0.21
CA ILE A 336 -28.05 1.94 -0.26
C ILE A 336 -27.31 3.11 -0.89
N ARG A 337 -26.39 3.71 -0.13
CA ARG A 337 -25.51 4.76 -0.59
C ARG A 337 -24.09 4.22 -0.70
N LEU A 338 -23.54 4.30 -1.91
CA LEU A 338 -22.12 4.08 -2.17
C LEU A 338 -21.42 5.43 -2.23
N THR A 339 -20.28 5.57 -1.57
CA THR A 339 -19.39 6.73 -1.71
C THR A 339 -18.03 6.24 -2.17
N PHE A 340 -17.61 6.71 -3.34
CA PHE A 340 -16.38 6.31 -4.00
C PHE A 340 -15.19 7.17 -3.53
N PRO A 341 -13.93 6.76 -3.83
CA PRO A 341 -12.74 7.48 -3.39
C PRO A 341 -12.66 8.94 -3.86
N ASP A 342 -13.25 9.26 -5.01
CA ASP A 342 -13.33 10.62 -5.57
C ASP A 342 -14.39 11.49 -4.85
N GLY A 343 -15.08 10.94 -3.85
CA GLY A 343 -16.16 11.61 -3.12
C GLY A 343 -17.51 11.58 -3.85
N SER A 344 -17.58 11.02 -5.06
CA SER A 344 -18.86 10.82 -5.75
C SER A 344 -19.73 9.83 -4.98
N THR A 345 -21.04 10.04 -5.07
CA THR A 345 -22.03 9.18 -4.39
C THR A 345 -23.03 8.63 -5.38
N THR A 346 -23.50 7.42 -5.12
CA THR A 346 -24.52 6.76 -5.91
C THR A 346 -25.52 6.10 -4.97
N ASP A 347 -26.80 6.35 -5.22
CA ASP A 347 -27.90 5.96 -4.33
C ASP A 347 -28.81 4.95 -5.02
N TYR A 348 -29.17 3.88 -4.30
CA TYR A 348 -30.06 2.82 -4.74
C TYR A 348 -31.19 2.59 -3.76
N THR A 349 -32.34 2.18 -4.28
CA THR A 349 -33.48 1.75 -3.47
C THR A 349 -33.93 0.36 -3.92
N ILE A 350 -33.93 -0.60 -3.00
CA ILE A 350 -34.43 -1.96 -3.23
C ILE A 350 -35.63 -2.20 -2.33
N ASN A 351 -36.78 -2.51 -2.93
CA ASN A 351 -38.00 -2.87 -2.20
C ASN A 351 -38.13 -4.40 -2.15
N PHE A 352 -37.95 -4.98 -0.97
CA PHE A 352 -38.13 -6.41 -0.72
C PHE A 352 -39.58 -6.69 -0.31
N VAL A 353 -40.29 -7.46 -1.12
CA VAL A 353 -41.67 -7.89 -0.82
C VAL A 353 -41.62 -9.32 -0.28
N PHE A 354 -42.02 -9.51 0.97
CA PHE A 354 -42.03 -10.82 1.61
C PHE A 354 -43.43 -11.44 1.57
N LYS A 355 -43.50 -12.78 1.46
CA LYS A 355 -44.77 -13.48 1.70
C LYS A 355 -45.18 -13.22 3.14
N ASN A 356 -46.31 -12.55 3.31
CA ASN A 356 -46.89 -12.36 4.63
C ASN A 356 -47.18 -13.75 5.21
N LYS A 357 -46.40 -14.18 6.22
CA LYS A 357 -46.75 -15.35 7.02
C LYS A 357 -47.95 -14.91 7.84
N GLY A 358 -49.14 -15.00 7.24
CA GLY A 358 -50.37 -14.99 8.00
C GLY A 358 -50.14 -15.97 9.14
N HIS A 359 -50.18 -15.49 10.38
CA HIS A 359 -50.29 -16.36 11.53
C HIS A 359 -51.62 -17.11 11.38
N GLU A 360 -51.64 -18.17 10.58
CA GLU A 360 -52.51 -19.31 10.83
C GLU A 360 -52.04 -19.84 12.20
N ARG A 361 -52.60 -19.24 13.26
CA ARG A 361 -52.71 -19.92 14.53
C ARG A 361 -53.61 -21.11 14.25
N ASP A 362 -52.99 -22.27 14.04
CA ASP A 362 -53.66 -23.55 14.25
C ASP A 362 -54.02 -23.61 15.74
N ASP A 363 -55.24 -23.19 16.07
CA ASP A 363 -55.90 -23.44 17.36
C ASP A 363 -56.35 -24.92 17.45
#